data_AF-A0A7W8INW9-F1
#
_entry.id   AF-A0A7W8INW9-F1
#
_cell.length_a   1.000
_cell.length_b   1.000
_cell.length_c   1.000
_cell.angle_alpha   90.00
_cell.angle_beta   90.00
_cell.angle_gamma   90.00
#
_symmetry.space_group_name_H-M   'P 1'
#
loop_
_entity.id
_entity.type
_entity.pdbx_description
1 polymer ?
#
loop_
_entity_poly.entity_id
_entity_poly.type
_entity_poly.pdbx_seq_one_letter_code
_entity_poly.pdbx_strand_id
1 'polypeptide(L)' 'MKEIILSLLTGMVVGFLFTLFRLPIPAPPAIAGISGIVGVYLGMKAFQWISILWK' A
#
# COMPACT_ATOMS: atom_id res chain seq x y z
N MET A 1 12.58 9.67 1.37
CA MET A 1 11.58 10.77 1.32
C MET A 1 11.11 11.06 -0.10
N LYS A 2 12.00 11.36 -1.05
CA LYS A 2 11.66 11.57 -2.47
C LYS A 2 10.79 10.44 -3.05
N GLU A 3 11.18 9.20 -2.82
CA GLU A 3 10.44 8.02 -3.30
C GLU A 3 9.02 7.92 -2.73
N ILE A 4 8.84 8.27 -1.45
CA ILE A 4 7.52 8.25 -0.78
C ILE A 4 6.60 9.29 -1.43
N ILE A 5 7.10 10.50 -1.68
CA ILE A 5 6.32 11.56 -2.31
C ILE A 5 5.96 11.18 -3.76
N LEU A 6 6.94 10.65 -4.50
CA LEU A 6 6.73 10.21 -5.88
C LEU A 6 5.76 9.03 -5.98
N SER A 7 5.83 8.04 -5.08
CA SER A 7 4.91 6.90 -5.09
C SER A 7 3.48 7.31 -4.76
N LEU A 8 3.31 8.24 -3.81
CA LEU A 8 2.00 8.80 -3.44
C LEU A 8 1.39 9.57 -4.62
N LEU A 9 2.16 10.46 -5.24
CA LEU A 9 1.72 11.21 -6.43
C LEU A 9 1.39 10.28 -7.60
N THR A 10 2.23 9.28 -7.85
CA THR A 10 1.99 8.30 -8.91
C THR A 10 0.71 7.52 -8.65
N GLY A 11 0.49 7.04 -7.42
CA GLY A 11 -0.74 6.35 -7.04
C GLY A 11 -1.99 7.22 -7.21
N MET A 12 -1.93 8.49 -6.82
CA MET A 12 -3.02 9.45 -7.02
C MET A 12 -3.34 9.66 -8.50
N VAL A 13 -2.31 9.89 -9.34
CA VAL A 13 -2.48 10.11 -10.78
C VAL A 13 -3.03 8.86 -11.45
N VAL A 14 -2.49 7.67 -11.15
CA VAL A 14 -2.97 6.40 -11.70
C VAL A 14 -4.42 6.14 -11.30
N GLY A 15 -4.77 6.30 -10.01
CA GLY A 15 -6.14 6.12 -9.54
C GLY A 15 -7.12 7.09 -10.20
N PHE A 16 -6.72 8.35 -10.36
CA PHE A 16 -7.51 9.38 -11.05
C PHE A 16 -7.75 9.02 -12.51
N LEU A 17 -6.70 8.67 -13.27
CA LEU A 17 -6.82 8.34 -14.69
C LEU A 17 -7.66 7.09 -14.92
N PHE A 18 -7.48 6.04 -14.11
CA PHE A 18 -8.26 4.80 -14.25
C PHE A 18 -9.75 5.04 -13.98
N THR A 19 -10.06 5.86 -12.96
CA THR A 19 -11.45 6.23 -12.66
C THR A 19 -12.03 7.12 -13.77
N LEU A 20 -11.25 8.08 -14.27
CA LEU A 20 -11.65 9.00 -15.34
C LEU A 20 -12.01 8.24 -16.63
N PHE A 21 -11.18 7.26 -17.01
CA PHE A 21 -11.41 6.42 -18.20
C PHE A 21 -12.29 5.19 -17.94
N ARG A 22 -12.83 5.04 -16.73
CA ARG A 22 -13.65 3.88 -16.30
C ARG A 22 -12.97 2.54 -16.54
N LEU A 23 -11.65 2.51 -16.40
CA LEU A 23 -10.86 1.30 -16.51
C LEU A 23 -10.95 0.49 -15.21
N PRO A 24 -10.84 -0.85 -15.27
CA PRO A 24 -10.76 -1.66 -14.07
C PRO A 24 -9.54 -1.24 -13.24
N ILE A 25 -9.78 -0.84 -11.99
CA ILE A 25 -8.73 -0.36 -11.10
C ILE A 25 -7.84 -1.55 -10.68
N PRO A 26 -6.51 -1.46 -10.81
CA PRO A 26 -5.59 -2.54 -10.41
C PRO A 26 -5.40 -2.65 -8.90
N ALA A 27 -5.70 -1.59 -8.15
CA ALA A 27 -5.60 -1.55 -6.68
C ALA A 27 -6.87 -2.06 -6.00
N PRO A 28 -6.80 -2.54 -4.75
CA PRO A 28 -7.98 -2.97 -4.00
C PRO A 28 -9.00 -1.82 -3.88
N PRO A 29 -10.24 -1.98 -4.38
CA PRO A 29 -11.21 -0.89 -4.42
C PRO A 29 -11.89 -0.63 -3.06
N ALA A 30 -11.79 -1.57 -2.13
CA ALA A 30 -12.42 -1.49 -0.81
C ALA A 30 -11.43 -1.10 0.28
N ILE A 31 -11.90 -0.32 1.26
CA ILE A 31 -11.14 0.05 2.46
C ILE A 31 -10.61 -1.21 3.18
N ALA A 32 -11.38 -2.31 3.17
CA ALA A 32 -10.97 -3.60 3.72
C ALA A 32 -9.72 -4.20 3.03
N GLY A 33 -9.56 -3.98 1.72
CA GLY A 33 -8.37 -4.42 0.99
C GLY A 33 -7.14 -3.58 1.35
N ILE A 34 -7.32 -2.25 1.50
CA ILE A 34 -6.26 -1.33 1.92
C ILE A 34 -5.80 -1.65 3.35
N SER A 35 -6.74 -1.86 4.27
CA SER A 35 -6.41 -2.24 5.66
C SER A 35 -5.70 -3.59 5.73
N GLY A 36 -6.04 -4.54 4.86
CA GLY A 36 -5.31 -5.81 4.72
C GLY A 36 -3.83 -5.61 4.34
N ILE A 37 -3.53 -4.76 3.34
CA ILE A 37 -2.15 -4.45 2.94
C ILE A 37 -1.37 -3.82 4.09
N VAL A 38 -1.97 -2.86 4.80
CA VAL A 38 -1.36 -2.23 5.98
C VAL A 38 -1.09 -3.29 7.07
N GLY A 39 -2.05 -4.17 7.33
CA GLY A 39 -1.90 -5.27 8.30
C GLY A 39 -0.76 -6.22 7.95
N VAL A 40 -0.58 -6.57 6.67
CA VAL A 40 0.53 -7.40 6.19
C VAL A 40 1.88 -6.72 6.46
N TYR A 41 2.00 -5.43 6.12
CA TYR A 41 3.24 -4.67 6.37
C TYR A 41 3.55 -4.58 7.87
N LEU A 42 2.55 -4.27 8.70
CA LEU A 42 2.71 -4.19 10.15
C LEU A 42 3.06 -5.55 10.76
N GLY A 43 2.45 -6.64 10.30
CA GLY A 43 2.77 -8.01 10.74
C GLY A 43 4.21 -8.40 10.42
N MET A 44 4.68 -8.11 9.20
CA MET A 44 6.09 -8.31 8.82
C MET A 44 7.01 -7.49 9.73
N LYS A 45 6.69 -6.22 9.99
CA LYS A 45 7.49 -5.38 10.90
C LYS A 45 7.50 -5.94 12.31
N ALA A 46 6.34 -6.29 12.86
CA ALA A 46 6.23 -6.89 14.19
C ALA A 46 7.09 -8.17 14.30
N PHE A 47 7.06 -9.04 13.29
CA PHE A 47 7.90 -10.22 13.26
C PHE A 47 9.39 -9.88 13.21
N GLN A 48 9.81 -8.92 12.39
CA GLN A 48 11.20 -8.44 12.35
C GLN A 48 11.66 -7.95 13.73
N TRP A 49 10.82 -7.20 14.44
CA TRP A 49 11.10 -6.73 15.80
C TRP A 49 11.23 -7.89 16.80
N ILE A 50 10.30 -8.86 16.77
CA ILE A 50 10.33 -10.02 17.67
C ILE A 50 11.52 -10.94 17.36
N SER A 51 11.88 -11.10 16.08
CA SER A 51 13.00 -11.96 15.65
C SER A 51 14.37 -11.51 16.19
N ILE A 52 14.49 -10.26 16.64
CA ILE A 52 15.68 -9.75 17.33
C ILE A 52 15.90 -10.48 18.67
N LEU A 53 14.84 -10.95 19.32
CA LEU A 53 14.89 -11.67 20.60
C LEU A 53 15.32 -13.15 20.46
N TRP A 54 15.30 -13.68 19.23
CA TRP A 54 15.73 -15.04 18.90
C TRP A 54 17.19 -15.13 18.43
N LYS A 55 17.89 -13.99 18.38
CA LYS A 55 19.35 -13.94 18.29
C LYS A 55 19.97 -13.96 19.68
#